data_AF-A0A9P5M7P0-F1
#
_entry.id   AF-A0A9P5M7P0-F1
#
_cell.length_a   1.000
_cell.length_b   1.000
_cell.length_c   1.000
_cell.angle_alpha   90.00
_cell.angle_beta   90.00
_cell.angle_gamma   90.00
#
_symmetry.space_group_name_H-M   'P 1'
#
loop_
_entity.id
_entity.type
_entity.pdbx_description
1 polymer ?
#
loop_
_entity_poly.entity_id
_entity_poly.type
_entity_poly.pdbx_seq_one_letter_code
_entity_poly.pdbx_strand_id
1 'polypeptide(L)'
;MTKETLTSDKVNYIIWKYLIESGYEGAARHLSKEWDVQQPDLLPFAPHVGKHALVSVLNKGLLYDAYNREASRAFRQHQGRSQDVSDSEIPMGVFGPLEIANRTIPIITSPQEPLNNNEDLEVARKHQLEEESISNSNGPPGKKPRLTNGYENGISNGTTNGNGSSNYYDSASTPMEIDVDQNGDGHAYPSPEQLPSPVTATIGPERGTQSEKVTNLKTETLYLDLLDDNVSKSTVLYRCEWNPKLPNLLAAGGTESLARMWDLSSTVADHLNGTNDPNAPGMNTNGIVPPCIPLLQPLAPQPTMVNEVTWSSDGNHILVSSEEPDGTATVTVWTAKGQLLHTSSPMEGPIVSLKWNFSNTLFLTVSPITLKGLSAPASTLTVTSMADFTTIQHTIPSMPIFESPLEGLWMSDEDFMAYGNEFLQIFRFADGKIKYLTKYEHRDDHRVTHATFDRESKLLATGSQSGMIDIWDEKGRSRTFNAHTGPITSLEWQPLPPSDSENEISESNERLLASSSEDGAVSIWNAKSLEPKQKCSMTIDSTSVFKVKFTPDGAFIAGATSDRVFIWKVDDAYFPRATWNRPPGNGWQTPQSTESNGEDEHALSWDAHGKKLAYGCNSVLAIINFKR
;
A
#
# COMPACT_ATOMS: atom_id res chain seq x y z
N MET A 1 6.33 39.60 -28.25
CA MET A 1 7.04 39.18 -27.03
C MET A 1 7.86 37.95 -27.39
N THR A 2 9.19 38.07 -27.46
CA THR A 2 10.07 36.90 -27.66
C THR A 2 10.08 36.09 -26.36
N LYS A 3 9.47 34.90 -26.37
CA LYS A 3 9.39 34.03 -25.20
C LYS A 3 10.55 33.04 -25.21
N GLU A 4 11.29 32.97 -24.11
CA GLU A 4 12.30 31.94 -23.92
C GLU A 4 11.64 30.56 -23.79
N THR A 5 12.19 29.57 -24.50
CA THR A 5 11.74 28.18 -24.41
C THR A 5 12.47 27.45 -23.28
N LEU A 6 11.69 26.81 -22.42
CA LEU A 6 12.17 25.95 -21.34
C LEU A 6 12.21 24.50 -21.85
N THR A 7 13.42 23.98 -22.08
CA THR A 7 13.63 22.58 -22.48
C THR A 7 13.95 21.72 -21.25
N SER A 8 13.77 20.40 -21.37
CA SER A 8 14.07 19.45 -20.28
C SER A 8 15.49 19.60 -19.75
N ASP A 9 16.47 19.83 -20.64
CA ASP A 9 17.86 20.04 -20.25
C ASP A 9 18.07 21.30 -19.41
N LYS A 10 17.37 22.40 -19.72
CA LYS A 10 17.46 23.64 -18.94
C LYS A 10 16.84 23.47 -17.55
N VAL A 11 15.74 22.70 -17.45
CA VAL A 11 15.09 22.37 -16.18
C VAL A 11 16.01 21.49 -15.33
N ASN A 12 16.50 20.40 -15.91
CA ASN A 12 17.40 19.46 -15.25
C ASN A 12 18.69 20.14 -14.78
N TYR A 13 19.26 21.03 -15.59
CA TYR A 13 20.44 21.82 -15.21
C TYR A 13 20.17 22.73 -14.01
N ILE A 14 19.04 23.44 -13.98
CA ILE A 14 18.70 24.36 -12.89
C ILE A 14 18.42 23.59 -11.59
N ILE A 15 17.83 22.39 -11.67
CA ILE A 15 17.64 21.48 -10.52
C ILE A 15 18.99 20.93 -10.04
N TRP A 16 19.82 20.44 -10.96
CA TRP A 16 21.16 19.94 -10.65
C TRP A 16 22.01 21.01 -9.96
N LYS A 17 22.01 22.23 -10.50
CA LYS A 17 22.74 23.37 -9.92
C LYS A 17 22.23 23.75 -8.53
N TYR A 18 20.92 23.69 -8.30
CA TYR A 18 20.35 23.91 -6.97
C TYR A 18 20.81 22.84 -5.96
N LEU A 19 20.88 21.56 -6.36
CA LEU A 19 21.39 20.49 -5.51
C LEU A 19 22.86 20.70 -5.13
N ILE A 20 23.69 21.11 -6.10
CA ILE A 20 25.09 21.46 -5.85
C ILE A 20 25.20 22.68 -4.90
N GLU A 21 24.45 23.75 -5.17
CA GLU A 21 24.46 24.97 -4.34
C GLU A 21 23.94 24.73 -2.91
N SER A 22 23.08 23.73 -2.73
CA SER A 22 22.52 23.33 -1.43
C SER A 22 23.34 22.26 -0.69
N GLY A 23 24.49 21.85 -1.24
CA GLY A 23 25.39 20.86 -0.62
C GLY A 23 24.99 19.39 -0.80
N TYR A 24 24.02 19.07 -1.66
CA TYR A 24 23.55 17.70 -1.95
C TYR A 24 24.27 17.09 -3.16
N GLU A 25 25.60 17.01 -3.11
CA GLU A 25 26.43 16.54 -4.22
C GLU A 25 26.11 15.11 -4.67
N GLY A 26 25.73 14.22 -3.73
CA GLY A 26 25.35 12.84 -4.03
C GLY A 26 24.09 12.75 -4.91
N ALA A 27 23.05 13.54 -4.57
CA ALA A 27 21.82 13.61 -5.35
C ALA A 27 22.06 14.25 -6.73
N ALA A 28 22.91 15.28 -6.79
CA ALA A 28 23.30 15.90 -8.05
C ALA A 28 24.01 14.90 -9.00
N ARG A 29 24.89 14.04 -8.45
CA ARG A 29 25.57 12.99 -9.24
C ARG A 29 24.63 11.90 -9.73
N HIS A 30 23.62 11.53 -8.94
CA HIS A 30 22.58 10.59 -9.37
C HIS A 30 21.72 11.19 -10.48
N LEU A 31 21.28 12.43 -10.33
CA LEU A 31 20.51 13.15 -11.34
C LEU A 31 21.29 13.28 -12.65
N SER A 32 22.58 13.63 -12.61
CA SER A 32 23.40 13.72 -13.83
C SER A 32 23.57 12.37 -14.54
N LYS A 33 23.58 11.27 -13.77
CA LYS A 33 23.66 9.90 -14.33
C LYS A 33 22.37 9.48 -15.02
N GLU A 34 21.22 9.77 -14.42
CA GLU A 34 19.90 9.45 -15.01
C GLU A 34 19.56 10.39 -16.18
N TRP A 35 20.04 11.63 -16.13
CA TRP A 35 19.93 12.59 -17.22
C TRP A 35 20.90 12.31 -18.38
N ASP A 36 21.79 11.30 -18.26
CA ASP A 36 22.78 10.91 -19.28
C ASP A 36 23.74 12.04 -19.70
N VAL A 37 24.06 12.94 -18.77
CA VAL A 37 25.02 14.05 -18.99
C VAL A 37 26.14 13.95 -17.97
N GLN A 38 27.32 13.50 -18.44
CA GLN A 38 28.52 13.31 -17.61
C GLN A 38 29.05 14.62 -17.01
N GLN A 39 28.93 15.74 -17.74
CA GLN A 39 29.40 17.06 -17.31
C GLN A 39 28.36 18.14 -17.65
N PRO A 40 27.38 18.38 -16.75
CA PRO A 40 26.34 19.40 -16.96
C PRO A 40 26.87 20.82 -17.18
N ASP A 41 28.05 21.15 -16.64
CA ASP A 41 28.68 22.46 -16.79
C ASP A 41 29.22 22.77 -18.19
N LEU A 42 29.33 21.76 -19.07
CA LEU A 42 29.73 21.94 -20.47
C LEU A 42 28.56 22.26 -21.40
N LEU A 43 27.33 22.31 -20.89
CA LEU A 43 26.17 22.63 -21.72
C LEU A 43 26.25 24.08 -22.23
N PRO A 44 25.86 24.37 -23.49
CA PRO A 44 26.03 25.70 -24.10
C PRO A 44 25.39 26.86 -23.32
N PHE A 45 24.34 26.57 -22.55
CA PHE A 45 23.62 27.56 -21.75
C PHE A 45 24.09 27.64 -20.29
N ALA A 46 24.90 26.68 -19.81
CA ALA A 46 25.32 26.58 -18.41
C ALA A 46 26.04 27.84 -17.88
N PRO A 47 26.95 28.50 -18.65
CA PRO A 47 27.61 29.73 -18.20
C PRO A 47 26.67 30.92 -17.99
N HIS A 48 25.48 30.89 -18.61
CA HIS A 48 24.50 31.98 -18.55
C HIS A 48 23.52 31.84 -17.39
N VAL A 49 23.51 30.70 -16.69
CA VAL A 49 22.61 30.45 -15.56
C VAL A 49 23.26 30.99 -14.30
N GLY A 50 22.66 32.03 -13.70
CA GLY A 50 23.11 32.62 -12.44
C GLY A 50 23.02 31.67 -11.24
N LYS A 51 23.60 32.09 -10.10
CA LYS A 51 23.44 31.37 -8.83
C LYS A 51 22.00 31.45 -8.33
N HIS A 52 21.48 30.38 -7.71
CA HIS A 52 20.11 30.30 -7.19
C HIS A 52 19.02 30.53 -8.24
N ALA A 53 19.30 30.16 -9.50
CA ALA A 53 18.38 30.38 -10.62
C ALA A 53 17.02 29.70 -10.39
N LEU A 54 16.99 28.49 -9.82
CA LEU A 54 15.75 27.75 -9.54
C LEU A 54 14.82 28.55 -8.63
N VAL A 55 15.36 28.98 -7.48
CA VAL A 55 14.62 29.72 -6.46
C VAL A 55 14.13 31.05 -7.03
N SER A 56 14.95 31.75 -7.82
CA SER A 56 14.58 33.00 -8.46
C SER A 56 13.42 32.84 -9.46
N VAL A 57 13.46 31.79 -10.29
CA VAL A 57 12.40 31.49 -11.27
C VAL A 57 11.10 31.10 -10.57
N LEU A 58 11.16 30.25 -9.54
CA LEU A 58 10.00 29.84 -8.76
C LEU A 58 9.35 31.02 -8.04
N ASN A 59 10.13 31.89 -7.40
CA ASN A 59 9.61 33.09 -6.74
C ASN A 59 8.92 34.04 -7.73
N LYS A 60 9.49 34.24 -8.92
CA LYS A 60 8.85 35.02 -10.00
C LYS A 60 7.57 34.35 -10.50
N GLY A 61 7.54 33.02 -10.56
CA GLY A 61 6.35 32.24 -10.90
C GLY A 61 5.22 32.38 -9.87
N LEU A 62 5.55 32.32 -8.57
CA LEU A 62 4.59 32.55 -7.49
C LEU A 62 4.03 33.97 -7.49
N LEU A 63 4.88 34.97 -7.78
CA LEU A 63 4.45 36.36 -7.99
C LEU A 63 3.51 36.49 -9.19
N TYR A 64 3.83 35.85 -10.31
CA TYR A 64 2.96 35.84 -11.50
C TYR A 64 1.60 35.19 -11.20
N ASP A 65 1.59 34.10 -10.44
CA ASP A 65 0.36 33.43 -10.00
C ASP A 65 -0.47 34.32 -9.05
N ALA A 66 0.19 35.07 -8.16
CA ALA A 66 -0.47 36.09 -7.34
C ALA A 66 -1.11 37.19 -8.20
N TYR A 67 -0.39 37.74 -9.18
CA TYR A 67 -0.93 38.72 -10.12
C TYR A 67 -2.10 38.17 -10.95
N ASN A 68 -2.03 36.90 -11.38
CA ASN A 68 -3.13 36.26 -12.10
C ASN A 68 -4.38 36.12 -11.24
N ARG A 69 -4.24 35.78 -9.95
CA ARG A 69 -5.37 35.76 -9.01
C ARG A 69 -6.00 37.13 -8.85
N GLU A 70 -5.19 38.18 -8.71
CA GLU A 70 -5.68 39.56 -8.59
C GLU A 70 -6.37 40.04 -9.88
N ALA A 71 -5.77 39.79 -11.05
CA ALA A 71 -6.36 40.11 -12.34
C ALA A 71 -7.69 39.36 -12.56
N SER A 72 -7.77 38.09 -12.18
CA SER A 72 -9.00 37.29 -12.25
C SER A 72 -10.09 37.83 -11.32
N ARG A 73 -9.73 38.30 -10.12
CA ARG A 73 -10.65 38.97 -9.19
C ARG A 73 -11.17 40.29 -9.77
N ALA A 74 -10.27 41.13 -10.27
CA ALA A 74 -10.63 42.40 -10.90
C ALA A 74 -11.53 42.21 -12.13
N PHE A 75 -11.26 41.19 -12.94
CA PHE A 75 -12.08 40.85 -14.10
C PHE A 75 -13.49 40.37 -13.72
N ARG A 76 -13.63 39.56 -12.66
CA ARG A 76 -14.94 39.15 -12.12
C ARG A 76 -15.75 40.33 -11.58
N GLN A 77 -15.08 41.29 -10.92
CA GLN A 77 -15.73 42.51 -10.41
C GLN A 77 -16.26 43.39 -11.55
N HIS A 78 -15.53 43.50 -12.66
CA HIS A 78 -15.95 44.29 -13.82
C HIS A 78 -17.11 43.67 -14.63
N GLN A 79 -17.37 42.36 -14.55
CA GLN A 79 -18.50 41.71 -15.24
C GLN A 79 -19.85 41.79 -14.50
N GLY A 80 -19.96 42.56 -13.42
CA GLY A 80 -21.25 42.86 -12.79
C GLY A 80 -21.96 41.67 -12.14
N ARG A 81 -21.24 40.59 -11.81
CA ARG A 81 -21.78 39.54 -10.93
C ARG A 81 -21.80 40.07 -9.50
N SER A 82 -22.98 40.51 -9.07
CA SER A 82 -23.30 40.78 -7.67
C SER A 82 -22.96 39.57 -6.81
N GLN A 83 -22.25 39.84 -5.73
CA GLN A 83 -21.65 38.86 -4.84
C GLN A 83 -22.71 38.39 -3.83
N ASP A 84 -23.33 37.24 -4.08
CA ASP A 84 -24.03 36.52 -3.01
C ASP A 84 -22.99 35.93 -2.05
N VAL A 85 -23.17 36.27 -0.78
CA VAL A 85 -22.29 35.98 0.34
C VAL A 85 -22.50 34.51 0.75
N SER A 86 -21.65 33.59 0.26
CA SER A 86 -21.49 32.27 0.90
C SER A 86 -20.18 31.51 0.63
N ASP A 87 -19.19 32.06 -0.08
CA ASP A 87 -17.91 31.36 -0.29
C ASP A 87 -16.75 32.14 0.32
N SER A 88 -16.45 31.85 1.58
CA SER A 88 -15.12 32.07 2.16
C SER A 88 -14.17 30.98 1.64
N GLU A 89 -13.96 30.92 0.32
CA GLU A 89 -12.89 30.11 -0.25
C GLU A 89 -11.56 30.76 0.13
N ILE A 90 -10.82 30.12 1.04
CA ILE A 90 -9.44 30.51 1.34
C ILE A 90 -8.67 30.45 0.01
N PRO A 91 -8.03 31.54 -0.43
CA PRO A 91 -7.38 31.54 -1.73
C PRO A 91 -6.29 30.49 -1.78
N MET A 92 -6.39 29.55 -2.72
CA MET A 92 -5.41 28.50 -2.91
C MET A 92 -4.17 29.04 -3.64
N GLY A 93 -3.01 28.80 -3.04
CA GLY A 93 -1.69 28.93 -3.64
C GLY A 93 -1.21 27.61 -4.22
N VAL A 94 -0.05 27.63 -4.89
CA VAL A 94 0.62 26.43 -5.42
C VAL A 94 0.89 25.38 -4.33
N PHE A 95 1.02 25.80 -3.07
CA PHE A 95 1.33 24.95 -1.92
C PHE A 95 0.16 24.76 -0.94
N GLY A 96 -1.07 25.04 -1.38
CA GLY A 96 -2.27 24.89 -0.55
C GLY A 96 -2.91 26.23 -0.14
N PRO A 97 -3.82 26.22 0.85
CA PRO A 97 -4.56 27.42 1.26
C PRO A 97 -3.62 28.50 1.79
N LEU A 98 -3.73 29.72 1.25
CA LEU A 98 -2.90 30.84 1.68
C LEU A 98 -3.40 31.36 3.02
N GLU A 99 -2.52 31.38 4.01
CA GLU A 99 -2.78 32.07 5.28
C GLU A 99 -2.90 33.58 5.00
N ILE A 100 -4.07 34.15 5.32
CA ILE A 100 -4.26 35.60 5.29
C ILE A 100 -3.59 36.15 6.55
N ALA A 101 -2.26 36.24 6.51
CA ALA A 101 -1.57 37.10 7.45
C ALA A 101 -2.03 38.53 7.15
N ASN A 102 -2.75 39.16 8.09
CA ASN A 102 -3.06 40.58 8.08
C ASN A 102 -1.74 41.37 8.11
N ARG A 103 -1.08 41.48 6.95
CA ARG A 103 0.06 42.36 6.74
C ARG A 103 -0.51 43.69 6.30
N THR A 104 -0.61 44.61 7.25
CA THR A 104 -0.65 46.04 6.99
C THR A 104 0.63 46.40 6.20
N ILE A 105 0.52 46.47 4.89
CA ILE A 105 1.57 47.05 4.05
C ILE A 105 1.45 48.57 4.21
N PRO A 106 2.52 49.30 4.55
CA PRO A 106 2.50 50.75 4.52
C PRO A 106 2.34 51.19 3.06
N ILE A 107 1.24 51.88 2.78
CA ILE A 107 0.99 52.52 1.49
C ILE A 107 2.10 53.53 1.26
N ILE A 108 2.97 53.27 0.28
CA ILE A 108 3.84 54.30 -0.31
C ILE A 108 2.92 55.27 -1.05
N THR A 109 2.62 56.40 -0.43
CA THR A 109 1.93 57.51 -1.08
C THR A 109 2.99 58.40 -1.75
N SER A 110 2.86 58.57 -3.07
CA SER A 110 3.58 59.62 -3.81
C SER A 110 3.16 61.00 -3.29
N PRO A 111 4.05 62.01 -3.35
CA PRO A 111 3.89 63.25 -2.59
C PRO A 111 2.85 64.19 -3.23
N GLN A 112 1.95 64.73 -2.41
CA GLN A 112 1.28 66.00 -2.69
C GLN A 112 1.37 66.93 -1.48
N GLU A 113 1.55 68.20 -1.82
CA GLU A 113 1.96 69.35 -1.01
C GLU A 113 1.01 69.71 0.15
N PRO A 114 1.51 70.47 1.15
CA PRO A 114 0.84 70.65 2.44
C PRO A 114 -0.13 71.83 2.41
N LEU A 115 -1.15 71.80 3.27
CA LEU A 115 -1.77 73.02 3.85
C LEU A 115 -2.60 72.68 5.10
N ASN A 116 -2.00 73.02 6.25
CA ASN A 116 -2.53 73.69 7.43
C ASN A 116 -3.88 73.34 8.09
N ASN A 117 -3.77 73.29 9.42
CA ASN A 117 -4.70 73.71 10.48
C ASN A 117 -5.89 72.78 10.76
N ASN A 118 -6.35 72.58 11.98
CA ASN A 118 -5.87 72.70 13.36
C ASN A 118 -7.06 72.17 14.19
N GLU A 119 -6.79 71.72 15.42
CA GLU A 119 -7.72 71.68 16.55
C GLU A 119 -8.69 70.49 16.76
N ASP A 120 -8.69 70.09 18.03
CA ASP A 120 -9.76 69.56 18.87
C ASP A 120 -10.01 68.04 18.91
N LEU A 121 -9.58 67.37 20.00
CA LEU A 121 -10.36 67.09 21.25
C LEU A 121 -11.35 65.92 20.99
N GLU A 122 -11.57 64.90 21.81
CA GLU A 122 -11.13 64.48 23.15
C GLU A 122 -11.85 63.13 23.43
N VAL A 123 -11.39 62.35 24.43
CA VAL A 123 -12.21 61.45 25.30
C VAL A 123 -12.69 60.11 24.68
N ALA A 124 -12.62 58.92 25.30
CA ALA A 124 -12.35 58.43 26.67
C ALA A 124 -11.75 57.00 26.55
N ARG A 125 -10.73 56.57 27.33
CA ARG A 125 -10.72 56.18 28.77
C ARG A 125 -11.78 55.15 29.20
N LYS A 126 -11.35 53.90 29.44
CA LYS A 126 -11.37 53.20 30.75
C LYS A 126 -10.85 51.75 30.58
N HIS A 127 -9.71 51.41 31.21
CA HIS A 127 -9.55 50.69 32.51
C HIS A 127 -9.70 49.16 32.34
N GLN A 128 -8.83 48.25 32.81
CA GLN A 128 -7.89 48.18 33.96
C GLN A 128 -6.62 47.39 33.50
N LEU A 129 -5.36 47.72 33.88
CA LEU A 129 -4.69 47.56 35.20
C LEU A 129 -4.73 46.09 35.68
N GLU A 130 -3.68 45.43 36.15
CA GLU A 130 -2.32 45.77 36.63
C GLU A 130 -1.49 44.46 36.49
N GLU A 131 -0.24 44.46 36.04
CA GLU A 131 0.97 44.87 36.79
C GLU A 131 1.29 44.02 38.02
N GLU A 132 2.45 43.35 37.98
CA GLU A 132 3.49 43.29 39.04
C GLU A 132 4.75 42.67 38.38
N SER A 133 5.99 43.15 38.50
CA SER A 133 6.55 44.29 39.24
C SER A 133 8.02 44.54 38.82
N ILE A 134 8.32 45.78 38.39
CA ILE A 134 9.37 46.70 38.89
C ILE A 134 10.79 46.14 39.17
N SER A 135 11.78 46.44 38.32
CA SER A 135 12.87 47.47 38.46
C SER A 135 13.98 47.13 39.48
N ASN A 136 15.28 47.40 39.34
CA ASN A 136 16.04 48.42 38.62
C ASN A 136 17.55 48.04 38.71
N SER A 137 18.38 48.39 37.71
CA SER A 137 19.60 49.23 37.87
C SER A 137 20.67 49.05 36.75
N ASN A 138 20.79 50.12 35.95
CA ASN A 138 21.97 50.78 35.36
C ASN A 138 23.30 50.03 35.05
N GLY A 139 23.73 50.13 33.78
CA GLY A 139 25.15 50.20 33.37
C GLY A 139 25.45 49.74 31.91
N PRO A 140 26.15 50.53 31.06
CA PRO A 140 26.38 50.22 29.63
C PRO A 140 27.62 49.31 29.39
N PRO A 141 27.82 48.74 28.18
CA PRO A 141 28.63 47.54 27.99
C PRO A 141 30.12 47.82 27.79
N GLY A 142 30.96 47.00 28.42
CA GLY A 142 32.42 47.04 28.30
C GLY A 142 33.01 45.72 27.78
N LYS A 143 33.53 45.78 26.55
CA LYS A 143 34.74 45.14 25.98
C LYS A 143 35.06 43.65 26.29
N LYS A 144 35.31 42.93 25.19
CA LYS A 144 36.01 41.63 25.05
C LYS A 144 37.26 41.47 25.94
N PRO A 145 37.64 40.22 26.25
CA PRO A 145 38.92 39.67 25.76
C PRO A 145 38.73 38.25 25.18
N ARG A 146 39.26 37.90 24.00
CA ARG A 146 40.62 37.50 23.61
C ARG A 146 41.07 36.13 24.15
N LEU A 147 41.38 35.26 23.18
CA LEU A 147 41.77 33.84 23.23
C LEU A 147 43.02 33.56 24.06
N THR A 148 43.10 32.35 24.63
CA THR A 148 44.35 31.62 24.87
C THR A 148 44.18 30.13 24.59
N ASN A 149 45.08 29.60 23.76
CA ASN A 149 45.31 28.18 23.52
C ASN A 149 45.78 27.48 24.80
N GLY A 150 45.25 26.29 25.05
CA GLY A 150 45.77 25.33 26.03
C GLY A 150 45.94 23.97 25.37
N TYR A 151 47.19 23.55 25.21
CA TYR A 151 47.61 22.20 24.89
C TYR A 151 47.40 21.31 26.14
N GLU A 152 46.83 20.13 25.99
CA GLU A 152 47.02 19.05 26.97
C GLU A 152 47.08 17.66 26.29
N ASN A 153 47.95 16.83 26.86
CA ASN A 153 48.50 15.57 26.36
C ASN A 153 47.58 14.36 26.51
N GLY A 154 47.92 13.27 25.81
CA GLY A 154 47.56 11.89 26.19
C GLY A 154 47.58 10.94 24.99
N ILE A 155 48.75 10.42 24.57
CA ILE A 155 49.32 9.10 24.98
C ILE A 155 48.40 7.92 24.63
N SER A 156 48.75 7.12 23.61
CA SER A 156 49.32 5.76 23.79
C SER A 156 49.39 4.94 22.48
N ASN A 157 50.63 4.60 22.12
CA ASN A 157 51.16 3.29 21.68
C ASN A 157 50.45 2.39 20.66
N GLY A 158 51.25 1.98 19.65
CA GLY A 158 51.03 0.79 18.84
C GLY A 158 52.14 0.56 17.81
N THR A 159 53.36 0.24 18.27
CA THR A 159 54.49 -0.25 17.45
C THR A 159 54.29 -1.72 17.06
N THR A 160 54.48 -2.08 15.79
CA THR A 160 55.20 -3.32 15.37
C THR A 160 55.57 -3.31 13.88
N ASN A 161 56.88 -3.28 13.61
CA ASN A 161 57.69 -4.15 12.73
C ASN A 161 57.08 -4.88 11.51
N GLY A 162 57.80 -4.82 10.37
CA GLY A 162 57.86 -5.98 9.45
C GLY A 162 58.30 -5.69 8.01
N ASN A 163 59.59 -5.89 7.72
CA ASN A 163 60.28 -5.86 6.42
C ASN A 163 59.76 -6.82 5.33
N GLY A 164 60.08 -6.49 4.07
CA GLY A 164 60.42 -7.45 2.97
C GLY A 164 59.64 -7.20 1.68
N SER A 165 60.15 -6.52 0.64
CA SER A 165 61.25 -6.84 -0.31
C SER A 165 60.78 -7.40 -1.66
N SER A 166 61.39 -6.86 -2.73
CA SER A 166 61.53 -7.36 -4.13
C SER A 166 60.47 -6.90 -5.15
N ASN A 167 60.75 -5.86 -5.96
CA ASN A 167 61.52 -5.82 -7.24
C ASN A 167 60.77 -6.38 -8.46
N TYR A 168 60.53 -5.56 -9.50
CA TYR A 168 61.23 -5.59 -10.81
C TYR A 168 60.51 -4.68 -11.86
N TYR A 169 61.23 -3.65 -12.37
CA TYR A 169 61.26 -3.03 -13.72
C TYR A 169 59.92 -2.54 -14.36
N ASP A 170 59.85 -1.43 -15.10
CA ASP A 170 60.85 -0.77 -15.93
C ASP A 170 60.50 0.71 -16.21
N SER A 171 61.45 1.38 -16.84
CA SER A 171 61.80 2.78 -16.76
C SER A 171 61.34 3.61 -17.98
N ALA A 172 61.68 4.90 -17.90
CA ALA A 172 61.87 5.90 -18.97
C ALA A 172 60.61 6.72 -19.36
N SER A 173 60.63 8.06 -19.39
CA SER A 173 61.74 9.00 -19.57
C SER A 173 61.35 10.43 -19.16
N THR A 174 62.24 11.11 -18.43
CA THR A 174 62.40 12.59 -18.35
C THR A 174 63.37 13.03 -19.49
N PRO A 175 63.62 14.32 -19.87
CA PRO A 175 63.96 15.48 -19.01
C PRO A 175 63.34 16.84 -19.49
N MET A 176 63.31 17.95 -18.75
CA MET A 176 64.43 18.70 -18.18
C MET A 176 63.98 19.63 -17.04
N GLU A 177 64.84 19.68 -16.03
CA GLU A 177 64.94 20.71 -14.99
C GLU A 177 65.54 22.01 -15.55
N ILE A 178 65.05 23.15 -15.07
CA ILE A 178 65.87 24.33 -14.80
C ILE A 178 65.41 24.88 -13.45
N ASP A 179 66.21 24.61 -12.41
CA ASP A 179 66.22 25.36 -11.15
C ASP A 179 67.08 26.61 -11.31
N VAL A 180 66.55 27.77 -10.92
CA VAL A 180 67.36 28.92 -10.47
C VAL A 180 66.64 29.59 -9.30
N ASP A 181 67.23 29.46 -8.11
CA ASP A 181 66.96 30.27 -6.92
C ASP A 181 67.17 31.78 -7.19
N GLN A 182 66.31 32.64 -6.61
CA GLN A 182 66.72 33.72 -5.69
C GLN A 182 65.56 34.67 -5.31
N ASN A 183 65.57 35.02 -4.02
CA ASN A 183 64.72 35.97 -3.30
C ASN A 183 64.45 37.32 -4.01
N GLY A 184 63.22 37.81 -3.85
CA GLY A 184 62.85 39.20 -4.13
C GLY A 184 61.47 39.55 -3.59
N ASP A 185 61.42 40.15 -2.39
CA ASP A 185 60.24 40.80 -1.82
C ASP A 185 59.71 41.92 -2.74
N GLY A 186 58.40 41.99 -2.96
CA GLY A 186 57.79 43.04 -3.78
C GLY A 186 56.25 43.06 -3.79
N HIS A 187 55.67 43.72 -2.79
CA HIS A 187 54.43 44.50 -2.84
C HIS A 187 53.09 43.85 -3.26
N ALA A 188 52.32 43.51 -2.22
CA ALA A 188 50.91 43.78 -1.98
C ALA A 188 50.04 44.41 -3.11
N TYR A 189 48.96 43.69 -3.46
CA TYR A 189 47.62 44.25 -3.68
C TYR A 189 46.61 43.43 -2.86
N PRO A 190 45.72 44.05 -2.06
CA PRO A 190 44.71 43.32 -1.30
C PRO A 190 43.48 43.06 -2.18
N SER A 191 43.05 41.80 -2.26
CA SER A 191 41.73 41.43 -2.78
C SER A 191 40.63 42.00 -1.87
N PRO A 192 39.49 42.48 -2.40
CA PRO A 192 38.44 43.06 -1.58
C PRO A 192 37.82 41.99 -0.67
N GLU A 193 37.60 42.35 0.61
CA GLU A 193 36.84 41.56 1.57
C GLU A 193 35.49 41.11 0.98
N GLN A 194 35.33 39.80 0.82
CA GLN A 194 34.03 39.20 0.58
C GLN A 194 33.23 39.30 1.88
N LEU A 195 32.25 40.20 1.92
CA LEU A 195 31.19 40.20 2.92
C LEU A 195 30.60 38.78 3.01
N PRO A 196 30.37 38.22 4.21
CA PRO A 196 29.67 36.95 4.33
C PRO A 196 28.27 37.10 3.73
N SER A 197 27.93 36.18 2.83
CA SER A 197 26.59 36.06 2.28
C SER A 197 25.56 36.00 3.41
N PRO A 198 24.39 36.65 3.28
CA PRO A 198 23.36 36.56 4.30
C PRO A 198 22.96 35.10 4.51
N VAL A 199 22.89 34.67 5.77
CA VAL A 199 22.33 33.37 6.14
C VAL A 199 20.86 33.39 5.74
N THR A 200 20.49 32.61 4.72
CA THR A 200 19.09 32.39 4.35
C THR A 200 18.46 31.55 5.45
N ALA A 201 17.79 32.18 6.40
CA ALA A 201 16.97 31.49 7.38
C ALA A 201 15.68 31.00 6.69
N THR A 202 15.64 29.73 6.29
CA THR A 202 14.40 29.02 5.99
C THR A 202 13.69 28.73 7.31
N ILE A 203 12.64 29.50 7.61
CA ILE A 203 11.73 29.19 8.72
C ILE A 203 10.59 28.35 8.15
N GLY A 204 10.66 27.04 8.39
CA GLY A 204 9.66 26.03 8.06
C GLY A 204 10.24 24.66 8.41
N PRO A 205 9.44 23.66 8.82
CA PRO A 205 9.97 22.36 9.19
C PRO A 205 10.58 21.69 7.96
N GLU A 206 11.91 21.72 7.85
CA GLU A 206 12.67 20.94 6.86
C GLU A 206 12.58 19.45 7.23
N ARG A 207 11.48 18.81 6.82
CA ARG A 207 11.50 17.36 6.59
C ARG A 207 12.04 17.16 5.20
N GLY A 208 13.29 16.72 5.11
CA GLY A 208 13.89 16.31 3.84
C GLY A 208 12.94 15.33 3.13
N THR A 209 12.59 15.65 1.88
CA THR A 209 11.91 14.74 0.97
C THR A 209 12.88 13.64 0.57
N GLN A 210 13.16 12.71 1.49
CA GLN A 210 13.46 11.35 1.07
C GLN A 210 12.14 10.82 0.52
N SER A 211 11.93 10.89 -0.79
CA SER A 211 10.97 10.00 -1.43
C SER A 211 11.47 8.59 -1.13
N GLU A 212 10.81 7.89 -0.19
CA GLU A 212 11.12 6.49 0.05
C GLU A 212 11.05 5.77 -1.29
N LYS A 213 12.17 5.19 -1.71
CA LYS A 213 12.25 4.53 -3.01
C LYS A 213 11.27 3.36 -2.99
N VAL A 214 10.28 3.39 -3.89
CA VAL A 214 9.36 2.26 -4.10
C VAL A 214 10.20 1.02 -4.37
N THR A 215 10.11 0.04 -3.48
CA THR A 215 10.96 -1.16 -3.57
C THR A 215 10.39 -2.10 -4.62
N ASN A 216 11.18 -2.45 -5.63
CA ASN A 216 10.78 -3.45 -6.63
C ASN A 216 11.07 -4.86 -6.11
N LEU A 217 10.03 -5.68 -5.92
CA LEU A 217 10.13 -7.01 -5.31
C LEU A 217 10.43 -8.13 -6.32
N LYS A 218 10.60 -7.81 -7.61
CA LYS A 218 10.76 -8.82 -8.67
C LYS A 218 12.02 -9.69 -8.49
N THR A 219 13.12 -9.12 -8.00
CA THR A 219 14.41 -9.82 -7.92
C THR A 219 14.49 -10.91 -6.85
N GLU A 220 13.57 -10.93 -5.87
CA GLU A 220 13.56 -11.89 -4.76
C GLU A 220 12.33 -12.82 -4.81
N THR A 221 11.66 -12.95 -5.96
CA THR A 221 10.43 -13.76 -6.10
C THR A 221 10.76 -15.22 -6.40
N LEU A 222 10.16 -16.13 -5.62
CA LEU A 222 10.20 -17.58 -5.87
C LEU A 222 8.93 -17.99 -6.64
N TYR A 223 9.08 -18.78 -7.70
CA TYR A 223 7.94 -19.36 -8.44
C TYR A 223 7.80 -20.84 -8.08
N LEU A 224 6.58 -21.26 -7.72
CA LEU A 224 6.28 -22.66 -7.45
C LEU A 224 5.69 -23.32 -8.68
N ASP A 225 6.23 -24.48 -9.04
CA ASP A 225 5.64 -25.35 -10.05
C ASP A 225 4.42 -26.06 -9.45
N LEU A 226 3.25 -25.86 -10.06
CA LEU A 226 1.98 -26.39 -9.55
C LEU A 226 1.81 -27.89 -9.84
N LEU A 227 2.51 -28.45 -10.84
CA LEU A 227 2.46 -29.86 -11.19
C LEU A 227 3.85 -30.41 -11.53
N ASP A 228 4.07 -31.69 -11.24
CA ASP A 228 5.36 -32.36 -11.42
C ASP A 228 5.62 -32.75 -12.89
N ASP A 229 4.57 -32.79 -13.70
CA ASP A 229 4.62 -33.11 -15.13
C ASP A 229 4.39 -31.86 -15.99
N ASN A 230 5.34 -31.56 -16.87
CA ASN A 230 5.30 -30.48 -17.87
C ASN A 230 4.17 -30.60 -18.93
N VAL A 231 3.18 -31.46 -18.71
CA VAL A 231 2.20 -31.89 -19.73
C VAL A 231 0.84 -31.20 -19.59
N SER A 232 0.40 -30.79 -18.39
CA SER A 232 -0.89 -30.12 -18.19
C SER A 232 -0.76 -28.59 -18.21
N LYS A 233 -0.64 -28.05 -19.43
CA LYS A 233 -0.73 -26.61 -19.71
C LYS A 233 -2.15 -26.01 -19.45
N SER A 234 -3.05 -26.76 -18.81
CA SER A 234 -4.45 -26.39 -18.52
C SER A 234 -4.74 -26.09 -17.04
N THR A 235 -3.74 -26.17 -16.16
CA THR A 235 -3.97 -25.98 -14.72
C THR A 235 -4.30 -24.53 -14.40
N VAL A 236 -5.41 -24.32 -13.69
CA VAL A 236 -5.85 -23.01 -13.21
C VAL A 236 -5.92 -23.08 -11.69
N LEU A 237 -5.17 -22.19 -11.04
CA LEU A 237 -5.20 -21.98 -9.61
C LEU A 237 -6.41 -21.14 -9.23
N TYR A 238 -7.20 -21.60 -8.26
CA TYR A 238 -8.35 -20.88 -7.74
C TYR A 238 -8.06 -20.21 -6.39
N ARG A 239 -7.31 -20.89 -5.52
CA ARG A 239 -7.06 -20.46 -4.15
C ARG A 239 -5.62 -20.71 -3.70
N CYS A 240 -5.07 -19.76 -2.94
CA CYS A 240 -3.84 -19.97 -2.19
C CYS A 240 -3.98 -19.34 -0.79
N GLU A 241 -3.54 -20.05 0.24
CA GLU A 241 -3.66 -19.61 1.63
C GLU A 241 -2.44 -20.05 2.44
N TRP A 242 -1.78 -19.08 3.08
CA TRP A 242 -0.73 -19.36 4.05
C TRP A 242 -1.33 -19.86 5.35
N ASN A 243 -0.59 -20.73 6.04
CA ASN A 243 -0.96 -21.11 7.39
C ASN A 243 -0.93 -19.88 8.32
N PRO A 244 -1.98 -19.65 9.12
CA PRO A 244 -2.11 -18.44 9.93
C PRO A 244 -1.10 -18.34 11.10
N LYS A 245 -0.43 -19.44 11.46
CA LYS A 245 0.58 -19.47 12.53
C LYS A 245 1.98 -19.85 12.03
N LEU A 246 2.07 -20.70 11.02
CA LEU A 246 3.34 -21.20 10.48
C LEU A 246 3.68 -20.45 9.18
N PRO A 247 4.65 -19.53 9.17
CA PRO A 247 4.96 -18.68 8.01
C PRO A 247 5.65 -19.41 6.85
N ASN A 248 5.91 -20.70 6.99
CA ASN A 248 6.59 -21.51 5.98
C ASN A 248 5.63 -22.43 5.23
N LEU A 249 4.39 -22.58 5.72
CA LEU A 249 3.44 -23.52 5.16
C LEU A 249 2.44 -22.77 4.29
N LEU A 250 2.42 -23.11 3.00
CA LEU A 250 1.52 -22.53 2.01
C LEU A 250 0.68 -23.65 1.39
N ALA A 251 -0.63 -23.46 1.30
CA ALA A 251 -1.53 -24.38 0.62
C ALA A 251 -2.12 -23.72 -0.63
N ALA A 252 -2.41 -24.52 -1.65
CA ALA A 252 -3.07 -24.08 -2.86
C ALA A 252 -4.00 -25.15 -3.44
N GLY A 253 -5.06 -24.68 -4.09
CA GLY A 253 -6.09 -25.49 -4.73
C GLY A 253 -6.44 -24.96 -6.13
N GLY A 254 -6.76 -25.85 -7.07
CA GLY A 254 -7.21 -25.50 -8.41
C GLY A 254 -7.66 -26.70 -9.25
N THR A 255 -7.59 -26.57 -10.57
CA THR A 255 -7.98 -27.63 -11.53
C THR A 255 -6.91 -28.72 -11.66
N GLU A 256 -7.20 -29.77 -12.42
CA GLU A 256 -6.25 -30.84 -12.76
C GLU A 256 -5.67 -31.57 -11.52
N SER A 257 -6.49 -31.75 -10.48
CA SER A 257 -6.12 -32.37 -9.20
C SER A 257 -5.04 -31.60 -8.44
N LEU A 258 -5.02 -30.27 -8.58
CA LEU A 258 -4.16 -29.40 -7.80
C LEU A 258 -4.76 -29.21 -6.39
N ALA A 259 -4.27 -30.00 -5.42
CA ALA A 259 -4.34 -29.64 -4.00
C ALA A 259 -2.98 -29.95 -3.37
N ARG A 260 -2.23 -28.91 -3.02
CA ARG A 260 -0.84 -29.04 -2.59
C ARG A 260 -0.54 -28.15 -1.40
N MET A 261 0.38 -28.62 -0.57
CA MET A 261 0.90 -27.90 0.57
C MET A 261 2.43 -27.95 0.54
N TRP A 262 3.08 -26.78 0.54
CA TRP A 262 4.54 -26.65 0.49
C TRP A 262 5.07 -26.21 1.84
N ASP A 263 6.14 -26.86 2.30
CA ASP A 263 6.96 -26.39 3.42
C ASP A 263 8.19 -25.65 2.88
N LEU A 264 8.22 -24.35 3.11
CA LEU A 264 9.21 -23.40 2.61
C LEU A 264 10.30 -23.08 3.65
N SER A 265 10.52 -23.97 4.62
CA SER A 265 11.53 -23.82 5.66
C SER A 265 12.97 -23.89 5.15
N SER A 266 13.26 -24.64 4.08
CA SER A 266 14.62 -24.89 3.57
C SER A 266 15.04 -24.01 2.39
N THR A 267 14.10 -23.49 1.60
CA THR A 267 14.41 -22.83 0.32
C THR A 267 14.92 -21.39 0.46
N VAL A 268 14.81 -20.77 1.63
CA VAL A 268 15.19 -19.35 1.84
C VAL A 268 16.64 -19.18 2.32
N ALA A 269 17.29 -20.23 2.84
CA ALA A 269 18.68 -20.13 3.32
C ALA A 269 19.72 -20.05 2.17
N ASP A 270 19.43 -20.65 1.02
CA ASP A 270 20.43 -20.82 -0.06
C ASP A 270 20.39 -19.72 -1.15
N HIS A 271 19.36 -18.86 -1.17
CA HIS A 271 19.28 -17.73 -2.12
C HIS A 271 20.25 -16.58 -1.81
N LEU A 272 20.96 -16.61 -0.67
CA LEU A 272 21.95 -15.59 -0.31
C LEU A 272 23.33 -15.78 -0.97
N ASN A 273 23.58 -16.90 -1.68
CA ASN A 273 24.91 -17.23 -2.22
C ASN A 273 24.97 -17.41 -3.75
N GLY A 274 23.88 -17.21 -4.50
CA GLY A 274 23.86 -17.35 -5.97
C GLY A 274 24.00 -16.00 -6.68
N THR A 275 24.98 -15.88 -7.58
CA THR A 275 25.22 -14.69 -8.42
C THR A 275 24.03 -14.41 -9.35
N ASN A 276 23.35 -13.28 -9.16
CA ASN A 276 22.19 -12.86 -9.95
C ASN A 276 22.62 -12.22 -11.29
N ASP A 277 22.30 -12.87 -12.41
CA ASP A 277 22.27 -12.25 -13.74
C ASP A 277 20.87 -11.66 -13.99
N PRO A 278 20.72 -10.33 -14.13
CA PRO A 278 19.43 -9.65 -14.22
C PRO A 278 18.66 -9.89 -15.55
N ASN A 279 19.24 -10.57 -16.53
CA ASN A 279 18.61 -10.81 -17.85
C ASN A 279 18.23 -12.28 -18.12
N ALA A 280 18.39 -13.19 -17.16
CA ALA A 280 17.96 -14.58 -17.35
C ALA A 280 16.42 -14.70 -17.23
N PRO A 281 15.74 -15.47 -18.12
CA PRO A 281 14.33 -15.79 -17.93
C PRO A 281 14.18 -16.55 -16.61
N GLY A 282 13.37 -16.02 -15.69
CA GLY A 282 13.18 -16.51 -14.32
C GLY A 282 12.42 -17.83 -14.24
N MET A 283 12.96 -18.89 -14.84
CA MET A 283 12.63 -20.27 -14.53
C MET A 283 13.75 -20.81 -13.62
N ASN A 284 13.40 -21.03 -12.35
CA ASN A 284 14.13 -21.82 -11.35
C ASN A 284 15.64 -21.94 -11.57
N THR A 285 16.41 -20.90 -11.22
CA THR A 285 17.87 -20.92 -11.35
C THR A 285 18.58 -21.74 -10.27
N ASN A 286 17.87 -22.29 -9.27
CA ASN A 286 18.37 -23.32 -8.36
C ASN A 286 17.28 -24.36 -8.15
N GLY A 287 17.40 -25.54 -8.79
CA GLY A 287 16.40 -26.61 -8.82
C GLY A 287 16.07 -27.31 -7.49
N ILE A 288 15.82 -26.56 -6.42
CA ILE A 288 15.28 -27.08 -5.15
C ILE A 288 13.78 -26.85 -5.18
N VAL A 289 13.03 -27.86 -5.63
CA VAL A 289 11.57 -27.90 -5.45
C VAL A 289 11.31 -28.06 -3.96
N PRO A 290 10.60 -27.14 -3.29
CA PRO A 290 10.28 -27.29 -1.88
C PRO A 290 9.46 -28.55 -1.65
N PRO A 291 9.64 -29.23 -0.50
CA PRO A 291 8.86 -30.42 -0.16
C PRO A 291 7.36 -30.12 -0.27
N CYS A 292 6.69 -30.89 -1.11
CA CYS A 292 5.28 -30.74 -1.43
C CYS A 292 4.50 -31.96 -0.93
N ILE A 293 3.41 -31.70 -0.24
CA ILE A 293 2.47 -32.71 0.26
C ILE A 293 1.18 -32.58 -0.56
N PRO A 294 0.76 -33.63 -1.29
CA PRO A 294 -0.54 -33.61 -1.95
C PRO A 294 -1.66 -33.71 -0.90
N LEU A 295 -2.67 -32.85 -1.04
CA LEU A 295 -3.86 -32.80 -0.19
C LEU A 295 -5.09 -33.40 -0.90
N LEU A 296 -4.85 -34.42 -1.71
CA LEU A 296 -5.89 -35.25 -2.33
C LEU A 296 -5.69 -36.70 -1.93
N GLN A 297 -6.78 -37.45 -1.99
CA GLN A 297 -6.71 -38.88 -1.73
C GLN A 297 -5.83 -39.57 -2.80
N PRO A 298 -5.00 -40.56 -2.42
CA PRO A 298 -4.12 -41.25 -3.37
C PRO A 298 -4.83 -41.96 -4.54
N LEU A 299 -6.15 -42.21 -4.42
CA LEU A 299 -6.99 -42.84 -5.45
C LEU A 299 -8.06 -41.89 -6.02
N ALA A 300 -7.94 -40.57 -5.82
CA ALA A 300 -8.91 -39.62 -6.37
C ALA A 300 -8.98 -39.71 -7.91
N PRO A 301 -10.19 -39.72 -8.51
CA PRO A 301 -10.35 -39.82 -9.96
C PRO A 301 -9.87 -38.54 -10.65
N GLN A 302 -8.99 -38.69 -11.64
CA GLN A 302 -8.51 -37.54 -12.43
C GLN A 302 -9.42 -37.28 -13.63
N PRO A 303 -9.77 -36.02 -13.94
CA PRO A 303 -9.36 -34.78 -13.27
C PRO A 303 -10.30 -34.39 -12.10
N THR A 304 -9.78 -34.31 -10.87
CA THR A 304 -10.52 -33.74 -9.72
C THR A 304 -10.32 -32.22 -9.70
N MET A 305 -11.38 -31.44 -9.46
CA MET A 305 -11.28 -29.99 -9.28
C MET A 305 -11.27 -29.63 -7.79
N VAL A 306 -10.49 -28.64 -7.38
CA VAL A 306 -10.41 -28.19 -5.99
C VAL A 306 -10.89 -26.75 -5.90
N ASN A 307 -12.07 -26.56 -5.33
CA ASN A 307 -12.76 -25.27 -5.34
C ASN A 307 -12.29 -24.33 -4.21
N GLU A 308 -12.18 -24.85 -3.00
CA GLU A 308 -11.80 -24.10 -1.80
C GLU A 308 -10.76 -24.85 -0.96
N VAL A 309 -9.82 -24.09 -0.41
CA VAL A 309 -8.87 -24.53 0.62
C VAL A 309 -8.88 -23.51 1.75
N THR A 310 -9.01 -23.95 3.00
CA THR A 310 -9.06 -23.02 4.14
C THR A 310 -8.42 -23.58 5.41
N TRP A 311 -7.54 -22.79 6.03
CA TRP A 311 -6.91 -23.14 7.28
C TRP A 311 -7.83 -22.84 8.47
N SER A 312 -7.77 -23.73 9.46
CA SER A 312 -8.26 -23.44 10.81
C SER A 312 -7.46 -22.29 11.42
N SER A 313 -8.09 -21.50 12.29
CA SER A 313 -7.46 -20.30 12.87
C SER A 313 -6.23 -20.58 13.76
N ASP A 314 -6.10 -21.82 14.25
CA ASP A 314 -4.92 -22.29 14.98
C ASP A 314 -3.81 -22.84 14.06
N GLY A 315 -4.09 -23.03 12.77
CA GLY A 315 -3.17 -23.55 11.77
C GLY A 315 -2.90 -25.05 11.88
N ASN A 316 -3.68 -25.81 12.66
CA ASN A 316 -3.44 -27.25 12.85
C ASN A 316 -4.11 -28.11 11.79
N HIS A 317 -5.23 -27.64 11.25
CA HIS A 317 -6.08 -28.34 10.29
C HIS A 317 -6.34 -27.49 9.04
N ILE A 318 -6.48 -28.16 7.89
CA ILE A 318 -6.90 -27.54 6.63
C ILE A 318 -8.07 -28.33 6.05
N LEU A 319 -9.07 -27.61 5.54
CA LEU A 319 -10.17 -28.19 4.77
C LEU A 319 -9.89 -28.02 3.29
N VAL A 320 -10.20 -29.06 2.52
CA VAL A 320 -10.10 -29.06 1.06
C VAL A 320 -11.40 -29.59 0.51
N SER A 321 -12.06 -28.80 -0.34
CA SER A 321 -13.21 -29.28 -1.12
C SER A 321 -12.74 -29.76 -2.49
N SER A 322 -13.07 -31.00 -2.81
CA SER A 322 -12.80 -31.62 -4.11
C SER A 322 -14.10 -31.95 -4.83
N GLU A 323 -14.14 -31.73 -6.14
CA GLU A 323 -15.22 -32.11 -7.04
C GLU A 323 -14.71 -33.14 -8.04
N GLU A 324 -15.36 -34.29 -8.07
CA GLU A 324 -15.04 -35.38 -8.96
C GLU A 324 -15.72 -35.19 -10.34
N PRO A 325 -15.20 -35.82 -11.41
CA PRO A 325 -15.77 -35.69 -12.77
C PRO A 325 -17.24 -36.10 -12.91
N ASP A 326 -17.79 -36.84 -11.94
CA ASP A 326 -19.19 -37.24 -11.90
C ASP A 326 -20.13 -36.14 -11.36
N GLY A 327 -19.57 -35.00 -10.94
CA GLY A 327 -20.28 -33.85 -10.38
C GLY A 327 -20.57 -33.99 -8.88
N THR A 328 -19.98 -34.98 -8.21
CA THR A 328 -20.05 -35.10 -6.75
C THR A 328 -18.91 -34.33 -6.09
N ALA A 329 -19.22 -33.64 -4.99
CA ALA A 329 -18.24 -32.90 -4.22
C ALA A 329 -18.04 -33.51 -2.84
N THR A 330 -16.79 -33.52 -2.37
CA THR A 330 -16.39 -34.05 -1.06
C THR A 330 -15.56 -33.02 -0.32
N VAL A 331 -15.65 -33.00 1.01
CA VAL A 331 -14.76 -32.24 1.88
C VAL A 331 -13.82 -33.20 2.58
N THR A 332 -12.53 -32.91 2.49
CA THR A 332 -11.49 -33.64 3.20
C THR A 332 -10.83 -32.76 4.24
N VAL A 333 -10.54 -33.35 5.39
CA VAL A 333 -9.90 -32.67 6.54
C VAL A 333 -8.50 -33.22 6.70
N TRP A 334 -7.50 -32.34 6.63
CA TRP A 334 -6.10 -32.72 6.74
C TRP A 334 -5.43 -32.02 7.93
N THR A 335 -4.40 -32.63 8.48
CA THR A 335 -3.50 -31.96 9.42
C THR A 335 -2.46 -31.12 8.69
N ALA A 336 -1.85 -30.14 9.37
CA ALA A 336 -0.72 -29.37 8.87
C ALA A 336 0.51 -30.23 8.48
N LYS A 337 0.54 -31.51 8.87
CA LYS A 337 1.58 -32.48 8.50
C LYS A 337 1.21 -33.33 7.28
N GLY A 338 0.05 -33.11 6.66
CA GLY A 338 -0.40 -33.87 5.50
C GLY A 338 -1.14 -35.17 5.80
N GLN A 339 -1.54 -35.41 7.06
CA GLN A 339 -2.31 -36.59 7.41
C GLN A 339 -3.82 -36.34 7.20
N LEU A 340 -4.49 -37.19 6.42
CA LEU A 340 -5.94 -37.20 6.25
C LEU A 340 -6.63 -37.67 7.55
N LEU A 341 -7.58 -36.88 8.04
CA LEU A 341 -8.38 -37.18 9.24
C LEU A 341 -9.79 -37.65 8.88
N HIS A 342 -10.43 -37.01 7.91
CA HIS A 342 -11.82 -37.28 7.56
C HIS A 342 -12.11 -36.98 6.09
N THR A 343 -13.05 -37.73 5.53
CA THR A 343 -13.66 -37.50 4.22
C THR A 343 -15.17 -37.50 4.41
N SER A 344 -15.82 -36.41 4.02
CA SER A 344 -17.28 -36.28 4.10
C SER A 344 -17.97 -37.25 3.14
N SER A 345 -19.25 -37.52 3.38
CA SER A 345 -20.09 -38.16 2.36
C SER A 345 -20.13 -37.29 1.09
N PRO A 346 -20.16 -37.89 -0.11
CA PRO A 346 -20.34 -37.15 -1.36
C PRO A 346 -21.61 -36.31 -1.33
N MET A 347 -21.48 -35.05 -1.73
CA MET A 347 -22.55 -34.07 -1.86
C MET A 347 -22.86 -33.88 -3.35
N GLU A 348 -24.14 -33.68 -3.68
CA GLU A 348 -24.53 -33.38 -5.06
C GLU A 348 -24.27 -31.90 -5.37
N GLY A 349 -23.49 -31.65 -6.41
CA GLY A 349 -23.14 -30.31 -6.87
C GLY A 349 -21.84 -29.75 -6.28
N PRO A 350 -21.27 -28.71 -6.91
CA PRO A 350 -19.98 -28.16 -6.53
C PRO A 350 -20.04 -27.54 -5.13
N ILE A 351 -18.93 -27.58 -4.38
CA ILE A 351 -18.83 -26.78 -3.16
C ILE A 351 -18.35 -25.39 -3.55
N VAL A 352 -19.12 -24.37 -3.20
CA VAL A 352 -18.85 -22.96 -3.55
C VAL A 352 -18.22 -22.23 -2.36
N SER A 353 -18.63 -22.57 -1.14
CA SER A 353 -18.14 -21.91 0.06
C SER A 353 -17.82 -22.94 1.14
N LEU A 354 -16.65 -22.78 1.75
CA LEU A 354 -16.12 -23.63 2.80
C LEU A 354 -15.44 -22.74 3.86
N LYS A 355 -15.99 -22.71 5.08
CA LYS A 355 -15.50 -21.81 6.16
C LYS A 355 -15.53 -22.45 7.53
N TRP A 356 -14.44 -22.31 8.27
CA TRP A 356 -14.34 -22.61 9.70
C TRP A 356 -15.13 -21.61 10.55
N ASN A 357 -15.76 -22.09 11.63
CA ASN A 357 -16.25 -21.21 12.68
C ASN A 357 -15.08 -20.63 13.50
N PHE A 358 -15.37 -19.78 14.48
CA PHE A 358 -14.34 -18.99 15.14
C PHE A 358 -13.48 -19.83 16.09
N SER A 359 -14.07 -20.84 16.71
CA SER A 359 -13.43 -21.79 17.64
C SER A 359 -12.86 -23.05 16.97
N ASN A 360 -12.93 -23.15 15.63
CA ASN A 360 -12.54 -24.33 14.84
C ASN A 360 -13.26 -25.63 15.24
N THR A 361 -14.44 -25.55 15.84
CA THR A 361 -15.24 -26.72 16.24
C THR A 361 -16.23 -27.13 15.17
N LEU A 362 -16.63 -26.20 14.31
CA LEU A 362 -17.58 -26.41 13.23
C LEU A 362 -17.01 -25.88 11.92
N PHE A 363 -17.47 -26.42 10.80
CA PHE A 363 -17.29 -25.80 9.49
C PHE A 363 -18.58 -25.82 8.69
N LEU A 364 -18.76 -24.77 7.90
CA LEU A 364 -19.90 -24.55 7.02
C LEU A 364 -19.50 -24.87 5.59
N THR A 365 -20.33 -25.66 4.91
CA THR A 365 -20.24 -25.89 3.47
C THR A 365 -21.52 -25.41 2.80
N VAL A 366 -21.38 -24.77 1.65
CA VAL A 366 -22.50 -24.34 0.81
C VAL A 366 -22.34 -24.98 -0.56
N SER A 367 -23.34 -25.76 -0.97
CA SER A 367 -23.40 -26.36 -2.31
C SER A 367 -24.73 -26.02 -2.99
N PRO A 368 -24.73 -25.50 -4.23
CA PRO A 368 -25.91 -25.42 -5.05
C PRO A 368 -26.27 -26.82 -5.55
N ILE A 369 -27.49 -27.25 -5.29
CA ILE A 369 -28.04 -28.50 -5.78
C ILE A 369 -28.85 -28.22 -7.04
N THR A 370 -28.44 -28.84 -8.15
CA THR A 370 -29.22 -28.90 -9.39
C THR A 370 -29.72 -30.32 -9.58
N LEU A 371 -30.72 -30.72 -8.79
CA LEU A 371 -31.31 -32.06 -8.90
C LEU A 371 -32.09 -32.17 -10.21
N LYS A 372 -31.74 -33.17 -11.04
CA LYS A 372 -32.57 -33.60 -12.18
C LYS A 372 -33.92 -34.08 -11.65
N GLY A 373 -34.92 -33.20 -11.65
CA GLY A 373 -36.31 -33.53 -11.26
C GLY A 373 -36.95 -32.62 -10.22
N LEU A 374 -36.21 -31.69 -9.60
CA LEU A 374 -36.81 -30.58 -8.86
C LEU A 374 -37.21 -29.46 -9.82
N SER A 375 -38.36 -28.84 -9.58
CA SER A 375 -38.91 -27.76 -10.43
C SER A 375 -38.14 -26.44 -10.30
N ALA A 376 -37.24 -26.31 -9.32
CA ALA A 376 -36.44 -25.12 -9.06
C ALA A 376 -35.06 -25.50 -8.49
N PRO A 377 -34.01 -24.72 -8.80
CA PRO A 377 -32.71 -24.86 -8.13
C PRO A 377 -32.82 -24.64 -6.61
N ALA A 378 -31.88 -25.20 -5.86
CA ALA A 378 -31.81 -25.03 -4.41
C ALA A 378 -30.35 -24.95 -3.96
N SER A 379 -30.11 -24.41 -2.76
CA SER A 379 -28.79 -24.43 -2.14
C SER A 379 -28.87 -25.12 -0.79
N THR A 380 -27.93 -26.01 -0.52
CA THR A 380 -27.85 -26.72 0.75
C THR A 380 -26.72 -26.16 1.58
N LEU A 381 -27.07 -25.75 2.80
CA LEU A 381 -26.16 -25.38 3.86
C LEU A 381 -25.88 -26.64 4.68
N THR A 382 -24.62 -27.04 4.81
CA THR A 382 -24.23 -28.14 5.69
C THR A 382 -23.28 -27.63 6.75
N VAL A 383 -23.64 -27.83 8.02
CA VAL A 383 -22.75 -27.58 9.15
C VAL A 383 -22.23 -28.92 9.64
N THR A 384 -20.91 -29.02 9.77
CA THR A 384 -20.23 -30.25 10.21
C THR A 384 -19.44 -30.01 11.49
N SER A 385 -19.59 -30.92 12.45
CA SER A 385 -18.87 -30.91 13.72
C SER A 385 -17.50 -31.59 13.61
N MET A 386 -16.44 -30.96 14.13
CA MET A 386 -15.11 -31.57 14.15
C MET A 386 -14.93 -32.67 15.21
N ALA A 387 -15.76 -32.69 16.24
CA ALA A 387 -15.61 -33.64 17.35
C ALA A 387 -15.96 -35.07 16.93
N ASP A 388 -16.96 -35.21 16.06
CA ASP A 388 -17.56 -36.48 15.67
C ASP A 388 -17.88 -36.58 14.17
N PHE A 389 -17.59 -35.54 13.39
CA PHE A 389 -17.91 -35.44 11.96
C PHE A 389 -19.40 -35.61 11.66
N THR A 390 -20.27 -35.28 12.63
CA THR A 390 -21.71 -35.23 12.39
C THR A 390 -22.06 -34.05 11.49
N THR A 391 -22.89 -34.32 10.49
CA THR A 391 -23.32 -33.34 9.49
C THR A 391 -24.81 -33.04 9.66
N ILE A 392 -25.14 -31.76 9.65
CA ILE A 392 -26.52 -31.27 9.68
C ILE A 392 -26.75 -30.41 8.45
N GLN A 393 -27.77 -30.77 7.68
CA GLN A 393 -28.10 -30.11 6.42
C GLN A 393 -29.38 -29.28 6.54
N HIS A 394 -29.40 -28.15 5.86
CA HIS A 394 -30.57 -27.30 5.68
C HIS A 394 -30.64 -26.82 4.23
N THR A 395 -31.72 -27.18 3.55
CA THR A 395 -31.93 -26.80 2.15
C THR A 395 -32.75 -25.52 2.07
N ILE A 396 -32.18 -24.52 1.40
CA ILE A 396 -32.84 -23.28 1.05
C ILE A 396 -33.41 -23.44 -0.36
N PRO A 397 -34.74 -23.30 -0.56
CA PRO A 397 -35.30 -23.25 -1.90
C PRO A 397 -34.80 -21.96 -2.57
N SER A 398 -34.12 -22.07 -3.72
CA SER A 398 -33.63 -20.87 -4.40
C SER A 398 -34.78 -20.19 -5.15
N MET A 399 -34.76 -18.85 -5.16
CA MET A 399 -35.55 -18.10 -6.11
C MET A 399 -34.94 -18.30 -7.50
N PRO A 400 -35.74 -18.43 -8.57
CA PRO A 400 -35.27 -18.84 -9.89
C PRO A 400 -34.65 -17.66 -10.65
N ILE A 401 -33.66 -16.96 -10.09
CA ILE A 401 -33.17 -15.70 -10.67
C ILE A 401 -31.65 -15.53 -10.40
N PHE A 402 -30.86 -15.95 -11.41
CA PHE A 402 -29.51 -15.52 -11.83
C PHE A 402 -28.20 -16.03 -11.17
N GLU A 403 -27.36 -16.58 -12.07
CA GLU A 403 -25.91 -16.45 -12.33
C GLU A 403 -24.84 -16.51 -11.23
N SER A 404 -25.11 -16.25 -9.95
CA SER A 404 -24.07 -16.33 -8.91
C SER A 404 -24.48 -17.22 -7.73
N PRO A 405 -23.61 -18.13 -7.29
CA PRO A 405 -23.91 -19.05 -6.21
C PRO A 405 -23.91 -18.33 -4.85
N LEU A 406 -24.66 -18.88 -3.88
CA LEU A 406 -24.67 -18.38 -2.51
C LEU A 406 -23.35 -18.69 -1.80
N GLU A 407 -22.88 -17.75 -1.00
CA GLU A 407 -21.72 -17.90 -0.11
C GLU A 407 -22.15 -17.91 1.35
N GLY A 408 -21.29 -18.47 2.21
CA GLY A 408 -21.51 -18.57 3.65
C GLY A 408 -20.42 -17.86 4.46
N LEU A 409 -20.81 -17.25 5.58
CA LEU A 409 -19.91 -16.55 6.49
C LEU A 409 -20.35 -16.71 7.94
N TRP A 410 -19.42 -17.04 8.83
CA TRP A 410 -19.68 -17.09 10.28
C TRP A 410 -19.68 -15.68 10.88
N MET A 411 -20.64 -15.42 11.77
CA MET A 411 -20.74 -14.20 12.58
C MET A 411 -20.49 -14.46 14.07
N SER A 412 -20.67 -15.70 14.51
CA SER A 412 -20.24 -16.21 15.81
C SER A 412 -19.90 -17.69 15.68
N ASP A 413 -19.64 -18.39 16.78
CA ASP A 413 -19.44 -19.85 16.75
C ASP A 413 -20.71 -20.65 16.42
N GLU A 414 -21.88 -20.02 16.55
CA GLU A 414 -23.19 -20.64 16.31
C GLU A 414 -23.97 -19.96 15.20
N ASP A 415 -23.78 -18.65 15.00
CA ASP A 415 -24.51 -17.85 14.02
C ASP A 415 -23.70 -17.67 12.74
N PHE A 416 -24.34 -17.90 11.61
CA PHE A 416 -23.76 -17.71 10.29
C PHE A 416 -24.77 -17.10 9.33
N MET A 417 -24.27 -16.42 8.31
CA MET A 417 -25.05 -15.79 7.27
C MET A 417 -24.82 -16.52 5.95
N ALA A 418 -25.89 -16.77 5.21
CA ALA A 418 -25.83 -17.12 3.81
C ALA A 418 -26.19 -15.88 2.99
N TYR A 419 -25.35 -15.53 2.02
CA TYR A 419 -25.52 -14.34 1.21
C TYR A 419 -25.26 -14.57 -0.28
N GLY A 420 -25.85 -13.72 -1.12
CA GLY A 420 -25.60 -13.67 -2.57
C GLY A 420 -26.77 -13.01 -3.31
N ASN A 421 -26.47 -12.07 -4.21
CA ASN A 421 -27.46 -11.24 -4.89
C ASN A 421 -28.39 -10.52 -3.89
N GLU A 422 -29.67 -10.89 -3.88
CA GLU A 422 -30.70 -10.35 -2.98
C GLU A 422 -30.89 -11.16 -1.69
N PHE A 423 -30.16 -12.26 -1.59
CA PHE A 423 -30.24 -13.16 -0.46
C PHE A 423 -29.25 -12.70 0.61
N LEU A 424 -29.75 -12.27 1.78
CA LEU A 424 -28.96 -12.05 2.99
C LEU A 424 -29.76 -12.56 4.19
N GLN A 425 -29.51 -13.81 4.58
CA GLN A 425 -30.24 -14.46 5.67
C GLN A 425 -29.29 -15.05 6.70
N ILE A 426 -29.69 -14.91 7.97
CA ILE A 426 -28.93 -15.36 9.12
C ILE A 426 -29.57 -16.63 9.69
N PHE A 427 -28.73 -17.59 10.00
CA PHE A 427 -29.07 -18.87 10.59
C PHE A 427 -28.26 -19.08 11.87
N ARG A 428 -28.85 -19.82 12.81
CA ARG A 428 -28.20 -20.31 14.02
C ARG A 428 -28.10 -21.81 14.00
N PHE A 429 -26.92 -22.33 14.25
CA PHE A 429 -26.71 -23.74 14.57
C PHE A 429 -26.74 -23.93 16.08
N ALA A 430 -27.82 -24.54 16.58
CA ALA A 430 -27.96 -24.89 17.99
C ALA A 430 -28.77 -26.18 18.14
N ASP A 431 -28.43 -26.99 19.14
CA ASP A 431 -29.10 -28.26 19.44
C ASP A 431 -29.10 -29.26 18.27
N GLY A 432 -28.03 -29.26 17.46
CA GLY A 432 -27.92 -30.12 16.27
C GLY A 432 -28.92 -29.76 15.16
N LYS A 433 -29.39 -28.52 15.11
CA LYS A 433 -30.31 -28.02 14.09
C LYS A 433 -29.91 -26.64 13.61
N ILE A 434 -30.13 -26.41 12.31
CA ILE A 434 -30.01 -25.09 11.69
C ILE A 434 -31.38 -24.42 11.78
N LYS A 435 -31.45 -23.27 12.46
CA LYS A 435 -32.66 -22.47 12.65
C LYS A 435 -32.50 -21.14 11.92
N TYR A 436 -33.45 -20.78 11.07
CA TYR A 436 -33.52 -19.44 10.49
C TYR A 436 -33.78 -18.41 11.60
N LEU A 437 -33.01 -17.31 11.60
CA LEU A 437 -33.16 -16.22 12.56
C LEU A 437 -33.85 -15.01 11.94
N THR A 438 -33.21 -14.39 10.95
CA THR A 438 -33.70 -13.14 10.34
C THR A 438 -33.11 -12.94 8.95
N LYS A 439 -33.75 -12.06 8.18
CA LYS A 439 -33.24 -11.54 6.90
C LYS A 439 -32.75 -10.11 7.12
N TYR A 440 -31.65 -9.74 6.46
CA TYR A 440 -31.24 -8.35 6.36
C TYR A 440 -31.81 -7.76 5.06
N GLU A 441 -32.56 -6.66 5.20
CA GLU A 441 -33.14 -5.96 4.05
C GLU A 441 -32.14 -4.93 3.53
N HIS A 442 -31.65 -5.16 2.31
CA HIS A 442 -30.92 -4.16 1.55
C HIS A 442 -31.86 -3.49 0.55
N ARG A 443 -31.41 -2.38 -0.04
CA ARG A 443 -32.15 -1.70 -1.10
C ARG A 443 -32.25 -2.59 -2.35
N ASP A 444 -33.42 -2.59 -2.99
CA ASP A 444 -33.78 -3.50 -4.10
C ASP A 444 -32.84 -3.44 -5.33
N ASP A 445 -32.05 -2.38 -5.50
CA ASP A 445 -31.11 -2.21 -6.63
C ASP A 445 -29.67 -2.69 -6.32
N HIS A 446 -29.43 -3.26 -5.14
CA HIS A 446 -28.09 -3.66 -4.71
C HIS A 446 -27.92 -5.17 -4.69
N ARG A 447 -27.26 -5.70 -5.72
CA ARG A 447 -26.81 -7.10 -5.71
C ARG A 447 -25.56 -7.23 -4.86
N VAL A 448 -25.63 -8.00 -3.78
CA VAL A 448 -24.48 -8.27 -2.91
C VAL A 448 -23.62 -9.36 -3.53
N THR A 449 -22.34 -9.05 -3.70
CA THR A 449 -21.33 -9.96 -4.27
C THR A 449 -20.32 -10.43 -3.24
N HIS A 450 -20.05 -9.64 -2.19
CA HIS A 450 -19.06 -9.94 -1.18
C HIS A 450 -19.58 -9.60 0.21
N ALA A 451 -19.21 -10.39 1.22
CA ALA A 451 -19.46 -10.06 2.62
C ALA A 451 -18.29 -10.44 3.52
N THR A 452 -18.06 -9.66 4.57
CA THR A 452 -17.03 -9.94 5.56
C THR A 452 -17.44 -9.43 6.95
N PHE A 453 -17.19 -10.23 7.98
CA PHE A 453 -17.62 -9.96 9.34
C PHE A 453 -16.43 -9.73 10.24
N ASP A 454 -16.50 -8.66 11.02
CA ASP A 454 -15.49 -8.35 12.02
C ASP A 454 -15.93 -8.83 13.40
N ARG A 455 -15.15 -9.76 13.98
CA ARG A 455 -15.43 -10.38 15.28
C ARG A 455 -15.37 -9.38 16.43
N GLU A 456 -14.45 -8.43 16.36
CA GLU A 456 -14.16 -7.50 17.45
C GLU A 456 -15.20 -6.39 17.54
N SER A 457 -15.54 -5.75 16.42
CA SER A 457 -16.57 -4.70 16.40
C SER A 457 -17.99 -5.22 16.17
N LYS A 458 -18.16 -6.51 15.87
CA LYS A 458 -19.44 -7.15 15.51
C LYS A 458 -20.15 -6.43 14.37
N LEU A 459 -19.35 -5.95 13.40
CA LEU A 459 -19.83 -5.28 12.21
C LEU A 459 -19.73 -6.23 11.02
N LEU A 460 -20.77 -6.26 10.20
CA LEU A 460 -20.76 -6.93 8.91
C LEU A 460 -20.61 -5.87 7.82
N ALA A 461 -19.72 -6.09 6.86
CA ALA A 461 -19.63 -5.29 5.65
C ALA A 461 -20.10 -6.14 4.45
N THR A 462 -20.94 -5.57 3.60
CA THR A 462 -21.35 -6.18 2.33
C THR A 462 -21.06 -5.24 1.17
N GLY A 463 -20.53 -5.79 0.08
CA GLY A 463 -20.16 -5.07 -1.12
C GLY A 463 -21.08 -5.45 -2.27
N SER A 464 -21.42 -4.46 -3.09
CA SER A 464 -22.34 -4.63 -4.21
C SER A 464 -21.64 -4.60 -5.56
N GLN A 465 -22.26 -5.22 -6.56
CA GLN A 465 -21.92 -5.04 -7.98
C GLN A 465 -22.05 -3.58 -8.44
N SER A 466 -22.82 -2.75 -7.74
CA SER A 466 -22.97 -1.31 -8.00
C SER A 466 -21.86 -0.42 -7.43
N GLY A 467 -20.87 -0.99 -6.72
CA GLY A 467 -19.82 -0.20 -6.05
C GLY A 467 -20.22 0.39 -4.70
N MET A 468 -21.42 0.07 -4.20
CA MET A 468 -21.86 0.46 -2.87
C MET A 468 -21.40 -0.53 -1.80
N ILE A 469 -21.19 -0.03 -0.59
CA ILE A 469 -20.88 -0.81 0.61
C ILE A 469 -21.96 -0.53 1.67
N ASP A 470 -22.48 -1.60 2.26
CA ASP A 470 -23.34 -1.54 3.44
C ASP A 470 -22.60 -2.03 4.67
N ILE A 471 -22.65 -1.27 5.75
CA ILE A 471 -22.16 -1.68 7.07
C ILE A 471 -23.35 -1.98 7.97
N TRP A 472 -23.47 -3.22 8.41
CA TRP A 472 -24.54 -3.70 9.27
C TRP A 472 -24.07 -3.86 10.69
N ASP A 473 -24.94 -3.50 11.63
CA ASP A 473 -24.77 -3.86 13.03
C ASP A 473 -25.47 -5.18 13.39
N GLU A 474 -25.27 -5.66 14.62
CA GLU A 474 -25.93 -6.87 15.15
C GLU A 474 -27.47 -6.79 15.17
N LYS A 475 -28.04 -5.58 15.08
CA LYS A 475 -29.49 -5.36 15.07
C LYS A 475 -30.06 -5.32 13.65
N GLY A 476 -29.22 -5.55 12.63
CA GLY A 476 -29.60 -5.50 11.23
C GLY A 476 -29.82 -4.10 10.67
N ARG A 477 -29.33 -3.05 11.35
CA ARG A 477 -29.35 -1.68 10.82
C ARG A 477 -28.16 -1.50 9.89
N SER A 478 -28.44 -1.19 8.63
CA SER A 478 -27.42 -0.90 7.61
C SER A 478 -27.13 0.61 7.50
N ARG A 479 -25.88 0.91 7.17
CA ARG A 479 -25.44 2.20 6.66
C ARG A 479 -24.81 1.99 5.29
N THR A 480 -25.48 2.49 4.26
CA THR A 480 -25.05 2.41 2.87
C THR A 480 -24.27 3.65 2.46
N PHE A 481 -23.18 3.48 1.73
CA PHE A 481 -22.49 4.59 1.06
C PHE A 481 -21.88 4.16 -0.27
N ASN A 482 -21.70 5.15 -1.15
CA ASN A 482 -21.03 4.99 -2.43
C ASN A 482 -19.51 4.94 -2.21
N ALA A 483 -18.92 3.75 -2.37
CA ALA A 483 -17.50 3.55 -2.17
C ALA A 483 -16.71 3.67 -3.47
N HIS A 484 -17.27 3.12 -4.55
CA HIS A 484 -16.60 2.98 -5.85
C HIS A 484 -17.57 3.27 -6.99
N THR A 485 -17.00 3.51 -8.18
CA THR A 485 -17.76 3.71 -9.43
C THR A 485 -17.98 2.42 -10.22
N GLY A 486 -17.25 1.36 -9.89
CA GLY A 486 -17.38 0.02 -10.47
C GLY A 486 -17.72 -1.04 -9.40
N PRO A 487 -17.88 -2.30 -9.82
CA PRO A 487 -18.14 -3.43 -8.92
C PRO A 487 -17.09 -3.56 -7.82
N ILE A 488 -17.52 -3.94 -6.62
CA ILE A 488 -16.59 -4.31 -5.54
C ILE A 488 -16.05 -5.70 -5.81
N THR A 489 -14.72 -5.82 -5.84
CA THR A 489 -13.98 -7.06 -6.14
C THR A 489 -13.41 -7.74 -4.91
N SER A 490 -13.24 -7.00 -3.81
CA SER A 490 -12.77 -7.54 -2.54
C SER A 490 -13.08 -6.59 -1.37
N LEU A 491 -13.36 -7.17 -0.20
CA LEU A 491 -13.57 -6.48 1.06
C LEU A 491 -12.79 -7.18 2.17
N GLU A 492 -12.07 -6.40 2.98
CA GLU A 492 -11.34 -6.96 4.12
C GLU A 492 -11.25 -5.99 5.29
N TRP A 493 -11.48 -6.50 6.50
CA TRP A 493 -11.28 -5.77 7.74
C TRP A 493 -9.81 -5.76 8.11
N GLN A 494 -9.29 -4.61 8.57
CA GLN A 494 -7.92 -4.54 9.07
C GLN A 494 -7.75 -5.48 10.28
N PRO A 495 -6.74 -6.37 10.31
CA PRO A 495 -6.43 -7.14 11.51
C PRO A 495 -6.07 -6.18 12.67
N LEU A 496 -6.61 -6.44 13.85
CA LEU A 496 -6.21 -5.71 15.05
C LEU A 496 -5.02 -6.41 15.68
N PRO A 497 -4.00 -5.68 16.17
CA PRO A 497 -2.96 -6.28 16.97
C PRO A 497 -3.58 -6.95 18.20
N PRO A 498 -3.07 -8.11 18.65
CA PRO A 498 -3.53 -8.73 19.88
C PRO A 498 -3.31 -7.72 21.02
N SER A 499 -4.40 -7.37 21.71
CA SER A 499 -4.37 -6.43 22.82
C SER A 499 -3.64 -7.07 24.00
N ASP A 500 -2.32 -6.91 24.08
CA ASP A 500 -1.52 -7.33 25.25
C ASP A 500 -1.80 -6.46 26.50
N SER A 501 -2.83 -5.61 26.47
CA SER A 501 -3.37 -5.01 27.69
C SER A 501 -4.89 -5.02 27.65
N GLU A 502 -5.49 -5.73 28.61
CA GLU A 502 -6.92 -5.62 28.99
C GLU A 502 -7.31 -4.20 29.45
N ASN A 503 -6.38 -3.22 29.39
CA ASN A 503 -6.56 -1.84 29.82
C ASN A 503 -6.38 -0.79 28.70
N GLU A 504 -6.04 -1.20 27.48
CA GLU A 504 -6.21 -0.36 26.29
C GLU A 504 -7.27 -1.00 25.39
N ILE A 505 -8.51 -1.08 25.90
CA ILE A 505 -9.65 -0.72 25.04
C ILE A 505 -9.41 0.75 24.70
N SER A 506 -8.49 0.98 23.76
CA SER A 506 -8.43 2.24 23.06
C SER A 506 -9.84 2.41 22.52
N GLU A 507 -10.55 3.40 23.06
CA GLU A 507 -11.63 4.11 22.40
C GLU A 507 -11.13 4.72 21.08
N SER A 508 -10.41 3.95 20.24
CA SER A 508 -10.17 4.29 18.87
C SER A 508 -11.55 4.19 18.22
N ASN A 509 -12.11 5.36 17.98
CA ASN A 509 -13.28 5.60 17.14
C ASN A 509 -13.08 5.13 15.68
N GLU A 510 -11.96 4.45 15.37
CA GLU A 510 -11.62 3.96 14.05
C GLU A 510 -11.66 2.43 14.01
N ARG A 511 -12.40 1.91 13.03
CA ARG A 511 -12.32 0.52 12.59
C ARG A 511 -12.17 0.52 11.07
N LEU A 512 -11.01 0.09 10.58
CA LEU A 512 -10.70 0.21 9.16
C LEU A 512 -11.23 -0.98 8.35
N LEU A 513 -11.92 -0.67 7.26
CA LEU A 513 -12.34 -1.59 6.22
C LEU A 513 -11.65 -1.17 4.92
N ALA A 514 -11.00 -2.11 4.24
CA ALA A 514 -10.53 -1.92 2.88
C ALA A 514 -11.53 -2.45 1.86
N SER A 515 -11.66 -1.73 0.75
CA SER A 515 -12.40 -2.15 -0.42
C SER A 515 -11.58 -1.96 -1.68
N SER A 516 -11.75 -2.86 -2.64
CA SER A 516 -11.21 -2.70 -3.99
C SER A 516 -12.29 -2.84 -5.04
N SER A 517 -12.03 -2.26 -6.21
CA SER A 517 -12.97 -2.27 -7.32
C SER A 517 -12.28 -2.38 -8.67
N GLU A 518 -13.06 -2.77 -9.67
CA GLU A 518 -12.71 -2.69 -11.08
C GLU A 518 -12.44 -1.25 -11.56
N ASP A 519 -12.85 -0.23 -10.80
CA ASP A 519 -12.50 1.17 -11.11
C ASP A 519 -11.01 1.52 -10.88
N GLY A 520 -10.22 0.56 -10.39
CA GLY A 520 -8.79 0.71 -10.15
C GLY A 520 -8.45 1.38 -8.82
N ALA A 521 -9.43 1.67 -7.98
CA ALA A 521 -9.20 2.22 -6.65
C ALA A 521 -9.19 1.14 -5.57
N VAL A 522 -8.29 1.30 -4.61
CA VAL A 522 -8.35 0.68 -3.29
C VAL A 522 -8.61 1.76 -2.26
N SER A 523 -9.72 1.64 -1.54
CA SER A 523 -10.17 2.65 -0.57
C SER A 523 -10.17 2.07 0.84
N ILE A 524 -9.74 2.88 1.82
CA ILE A 524 -9.81 2.53 3.24
C ILE A 524 -10.82 3.44 3.92
N TRP A 525 -11.74 2.82 4.66
CA TRP A 525 -12.89 3.47 5.28
C TRP A 525 -12.85 3.29 6.79
N ASN A 526 -13.23 4.32 7.53
CA ASN A 526 -13.57 4.14 8.94
C ASN A 526 -15.03 3.69 9.07
N ALA A 527 -15.25 2.40 9.32
CA ALA A 527 -16.58 1.82 9.43
C ALA A 527 -17.35 2.24 10.69
N LYS A 528 -16.68 2.71 11.75
CA LYS A 528 -17.38 3.20 12.96
C LYS A 528 -17.92 4.62 12.79
N SER A 529 -17.38 5.41 11.85
CA SER A 529 -17.83 6.78 11.61
C SER A 529 -19.28 6.81 11.10
N LEU A 530 -20.10 7.70 11.66
CA LEU A 530 -21.50 7.92 11.24
C LEU A 530 -21.57 8.44 9.80
N GLU A 531 -20.61 9.29 9.41
CA GLU A 531 -20.35 9.67 8.03
C GLU A 531 -19.14 8.86 7.54
N PRO A 532 -19.31 7.91 6.62
CA PRO A 532 -18.22 7.09 6.11
C PRO A 532 -17.28 7.96 5.28
N LYS A 533 -16.33 8.61 5.96
CA LYS A 533 -15.26 9.36 5.33
C LYS A 533 -14.18 8.37 4.94
N GLN A 534 -13.83 8.42 3.67
CA GLN A 534 -12.67 7.73 3.15
C GLN A 534 -11.43 8.25 3.88
N LYS A 535 -10.70 7.36 4.56
CA LYS A 535 -9.44 7.71 5.23
C LYS A 535 -8.33 7.91 4.20
N CYS A 536 -8.27 7.02 3.22
CA CYS A 536 -7.38 7.17 2.07
C CYS A 536 -7.91 6.44 0.83
N SER A 537 -7.46 6.90 -0.33
CA SER A 537 -7.65 6.28 -1.65
C SER A 537 -6.30 5.99 -2.25
N MET A 538 -6.11 4.79 -2.75
CA MET A 538 -4.92 4.37 -3.49
C MET A 538 -5.41 4.02 -4.89
N THR A 539 -5.10 4.87 -5.86
CA THR A 539 -5.46 4.61 -7.26
C THR A 539 -4.32 3.86 -7.94
N ILE A 540 -4.63 2.69 -8.48
CA ILE A 540 -3.73 1.93 -9.33
C ILE A 540 -4.06 2.29 -10.77
N ASP A 541 -3.04 2.68 -11.54
CA ASP A 541 -3.14 3.13 -12.94
C ASP A 541 -4.19 2.35 -13.75
N SER A 542 -5.34 2.97 -14.07
CA SER A 542 -6.43 2.54 -14.99
C SER A 542 -6.70 1.03 -15.17
N THR A 543 -6.41 0.20 -14.17
CA THR A 543 -6.47 -1.26 -14.25
C THR A 543 -7.28 -1.77 -13.08
N SER A 544 -8.14 -2.76 -13.33
CA SER A 544 -9.00 -3.36 -12.31
C SER A 544 -8.16 -3.96 -11.18
N VAL A 545 -8.56 -3.69 -9.94
CA VAL A 545 -7.99 -4.35 -8.77
C VAL A 545 -8.85 -5.57 -8.45
N PHE A 546 -8.26 -6.75 -8.45
CA PHE A 546 -9.01 -8.01 -8.29
C PHE A 546 -9.09 -8.48 -6.84
N LYS A 547 -8.02 -8.28 -6.06
CA LYS A 547 -7.94 -8.69 -4.66
C LYS A 547 -7.15 -7.69 -3.83
N VAL A 548 -7.57 -7.50 -2.58
CA VAL A 548 -6.78 -6.81 -1.57
C VAL A 548 -6.54 -7.69 -0.35
N LYS A 549 -5.36 -7.55 0.26
CA LYS A 549 -5.00 -8.24 1.49
C LYS A 549 -4.17 -7.39 2.45
N PHE A 550 -4.63 -7.24 3.69
CA PHE A 550 -3.85 -6.67 4.79
C PHE A 550 -2.76 -7.62 5.25
N THR A 551 -1.63 -7.08 5.69
CA THR A 551 -0.66 -7.84 6.48
C THR A 551 -1.27 -8.25 7.83
N PRO A 552 -0.80 -9.33 8.48
CA PRO A 552 -1.39 -9.81 9.73
C PRO A 552 -1.35 -8.82 10.90
N ASP A 553 -0.45 -7.83 10.85
CA ASP A 553 -0.36 -6.71 11.81
C ASP A 553 -1.20 -5.49 11.41
N GLY A 554 -1.87 -5.53 10.27
CA GLY A 554 -2.71 -4.45 9.75
C GLY A 554 -1.95 -3.20 9.29
N ALA A 555 -0.62 -3.20 9.27
CA ALA A 555 0.19 -2.02 8.96
C ALA A 555 0.29 -1.73 7.45
N PHE A 556 0.21 -2.77 6.62
CA PHE A 556 0.29 -2.66 5.17
C PHE A 556 -0.89 -3.35 4.50
N ILE A 557 -1.17 -2.94 3.27
CA ILE A 557 -2.18 -3.54 2.41
C ILE A 557 -1.58 -3.81 1.03
N ALA A 558 -1.81 -5.00 0.50
CA ALA A 558 -1.50 -5.37 -0.86
C ALA A 558 -2.75 -5.26 -1.74
N GLY A 559 -2.61 -4.70 -2.94
CA GLY A 559 -3.63 -4.70 -3.98
C GLY A 559 -3.07 -5.33 -5.25
N ALA A 560 -3.75 -6.34 -5.77
CA ALA A 560 -3.36 -7.08 -6.95
C ALA A 560 -4.20 -6.68 -8.17
N THR A 561 -3.52 -6.33 -9.26
CA THR A 561 -4.07 -6.16 -10.61
C THR A 561 -3.71 -7.39 -11.46
N SER A 562 -4.08 -7.38 -12.74
CA SER A 562 -3.76 -8.47 -13.68
C SER A 562 -2.25 -8.66 -13.89
N ASP A 563 -1.48 -7.57 -13.79
CA ASP A 563 -0.05 -7.52 -14.11
C ASP A 563 0.85 -7.11 -12.93
N ARG A 564 0.30 -6.53 -11.86
CA ARG A 564 1.10 -5.95 -10.78
C ARG A 564 0.49 -6.21 -9.41
N VAL A 565 1.35 -6.18 -8.41
CA VAL A 565 0.95 -6.12 -7.00
C VAL A 565 1.61 -4.88 -6.40
N PHE A 566 0.80 -4.07 -5.75
CA PHE A 566 1.23 -2.87 -5.06
C PHE A 566 1.03 -3.06 -3.56
N ILE A 567 1.98 -2.59 -2.76
CA ILE A 567 1.90 -2.64 -1.31
C ILE A 567 2.01 -1.22 -0.77
N TRP A 568 1.04 -0.81 0.03
CA TRP A 568 1.01 0.50 0.68
C TRP A 568 1.03 0.34 2.19
N LYS A 569 1.53 1.38 2.86
CA LYS A 569 1.37 1.53 4.29
C LYS A 569 0.01 2.18 4.55
N VAL A 570 -0.76 1.67 5.51
CA VAL A 570 -2.14 2.11 5.74
C VAL A 570 -2.23 3.59 6.13
N ASP A 571 -1.25 4.10 6.86
CA ASP A 571 -1.18 5.51 7.26
C ASP A 571 -0.48 6.41 6.23
N ASP A 572 0.11 5.84 5.17
CA ASP A 572 0.79 6.55 4.10
C ASP A 572 0.43 5.94 2.74
N ALA A 573 -0.75 6.31 2.27
CA ALA A 573 -1.36 5.79 1.06
C ALA A 573 -1.01 6.58 -0.21
N TYR A 574 -0.22 7.65 -0.10
CA TYR A 574 0.11 8.51 -1.24
C TYR A 574 1.00 7.83 -2.27
N PHE A 575 1.91 6.97 -1.81
CA PHE A 575 2.82 6.22 -2.67
C PHE A 575 2.90 4.76 -2.24
N PRO A 576 2.96 3.81 -3.20
CA PRO A 576 3.22 2.42 -2.86
C PRO A 576 4.62 2.30 -2.25
N ARG A 577 4.72 1.63 -1.11
CA ARG A 577 5.99 1.28 -0.46
C ARG A 577 6.78 0.30 -1.32
N ALA A 578 6.09 -0.65 -1.93
CA ALA A 578 6.68 -1.65 -2.80
C ALA A 578 5.77 -2.02 -3.96
N THR A 579 6.40 -2.44 -5.06
CA THR A 579 5.71 -2.92 -6.25
C THR A 579 6.34 -4.21 -6.74
N TRP A 580 5.49 -5.10 -7.24
CA TRP A 580 5.89 -6.31 -7.91
C TRP A 580 5.22 -6.35 -9.28
N ASN A 581 6.01 -6.59 -10.32
CA ASN A 581 5.51 -6.67 -11.69
C ASN A 581 5.62 -8.11 -12.16
N ARG A 582 4.51 -8.65 -12.67
CA ARG A 582 4.46 -9.96 -13.30
C ARG A 582 5.45 -10.04 -14.45
N PRO A 583 6.37 -11.02 -14.49
CA PRO A 583 7.25 -11.21 -15.62
C PRO A 583 6.46 -11.68 -16.85
N PRO A 584 6.90 -11.35 -18.07
CA PRO A 584 6.32 -11.92 -19.28
C PRO A 584 6.55 -13.45 -19.29
N GLY A 585 5.50 -14.23 -19.56
CA GLY A 585 5.58 -15.70 -19.62
C GLY A 585 4.23 -16.37 -19.84
N ASN A 586 4.23 -17.57 -20.43
CA ASN A 586 3.03 -18.27 -20.91
C ASN A 586 2.14 -18.85 -19.80
N GLY A 587 2.68 -19.17 -18.62
CA GLY A 587 1.90 -19.81 -17.54
C GLY A 587 0.84 -18.91 -16.91
N TRP A 588 0.94 -17.61 -17.15
CA TRP A 588 0.04 -16.65 -16.56
C TRP A 588 -1.19 -16.32 -17.42
N GLN A 589 -1.28 -16.85 -18.63
CA GLN A 589 -2.45 -16.69 -19.49
C GLN A 589 -3.40 -17.86 -19.26
N THR A 590 -4.70 -17.58 -19.28
CA THR A 590 -5.72 -18.62 -19.23
C THR A 590 -5.49 -19.59 -20.38
N PRO A 591 -5.50 -20.92 -20.14
CA PRO A 591 -5.52 -21.89 -21.22
C PRO A 591 -6.72 -21.60 -22.11
N GLN A 592 -6.52 -21.34 -23.41
CA GLN A 592 -7.61 -21.08 -24.35
C GLN A 592 -8.49 -22.35 -24.49
N SER A 593 -9.44 -22.53 -23.59
CA SER A 593 -10.56 -23.46 -23.77
C SER A 593 -11.66 -22.73 -24.53
N THR A 594 -12.29 -23.41 -25.48
CA THR A 594 -13.27 -22.86 -26.42
C THR A 594 -14.57 -22.35 -25.78
N GLU A 595 -14.68 -22.35 -24.44
CA GLU A 595 -15.90 -22.01 -23.71
C GLU A 595 -15.72 -20.97 -22.58
N SER A 596 -14.51 -20.48 -22.28
CA SER A 596 -14.34 -19.48 -21.21
C SER A 596 -14.10 -18.08 -21.77
N ASN A 597 -15.12 -17.23 -21.71
CA ASN A 597 -14.95 -15.77 -21.60
C ASN A 597 -14.50 -15.40 -20.17
N GLY A 598 -13.74 -16.27 -19.49
CA GLY A 598 -13.52 -16.23 -18.04
C GLY A 598 -12.51 -15.17 -17.65
N GLU A 599 -12.88 -14.32 -16.71
CA GLU A 599 -11.93 -13.45 -16.02
C GLU A 599 -10.88 -14.30 -15.30
N ASP A 600 -9.62 -13.85 -15.28
CA ASP A 600 -8.55 -14.55 -14.59
C ASP A 600 -8.87 -14.64 -13.09
N GLU A 601 -8.82 -15.84 -12.50
CA GLU A 601 -8.93 -15.97 -11.05
C GLU A 601 -7.60 -15.57 -10.38
N HIS A 602 -7.71 -14.63 -9.44
CA HIS A 602 -6.57 -14.10 -8.69
C HIS A 602 -6.66 -14.53 -7.21
N ALA A 603 -5.57 -15.14 -6.72
CA ALA A 603 -5.41 -15.51 -5.33
C ALA A 603 -4.29 -14.69 -4.68
N LEU A 604 -4.54 -14.19 -3.47
CA LEU A 604 -3.61 -13.34 -2.73
C LEU A 604 -3.66 -13.70 -1.25
N SER A 605 -2.50 -13.97 -0.63
CA SER A 605 -2.40 -14.28 0.81
C SER A 605 -1.05 -13.88 1.39
N TRP A 606 -1.03 -13.30 2.59
CA TRP A 606 0.18 -13.02 3.36
C TRP A 606 0.55 -14.20 4.27
N ASP A 607 1.85 -14.39 4.53
CA ASP A 607 2.31 -15.29 5.59
C ASP A 607 2.00 -14.71 6.98
N ALA A 608 2.07 -15.57 8.01
CA ALA A 608 1.76 -15.20 9.40
C ALA A 608 2.57 -14.02 9.96
N HIS A 609 3.74 -13.70 9.38
CA HIS A 609 4.58 -12.57 9.79
C HIS A 609 4.45 -11.33 8.89
N GLY A 610 3.69 -11.39 7.80
CA GLY A 610 3.60 -10.32 6.79
C GLY A 610 4.95 -9.96 6.16
N LYS A 611 5.79 -10.96 5.90
CA LYS A 611 7.09 -10.89 5.21
C LYS A 611 7.08 -11.59 3.85
N LYS A 612 6.11 -12.46 3.59
CA LYS A 612 5.96 -13.14 2.30
C LYS A 612 4.53 -12.98 1.83
N LEU A 613 4.36 -12.70 0.55
CA LEU A 613 3.07 -12.58 -0.11
C LEU A 613 2.99 -13.63 -1.21
N ALA A 614 2.01 -14.52 -1.12
CA ALA A 614 1.67 -15.42 -2.22
C ALA A 614 0.71 -14.69 -3.15
N TYR A 615 1.08 -14.62 -4.42
CA TYR A 615 0.22 -14.17 -5.51
C TYR A 615 0.09 -15.28 -6.54
N GLY A 616 -1.14 -15.70 -6.79
CA GLY A 616 -1.45 -16.78 -7.68
C GLY A 616 -2.42 -16.33 -8.77
N CYS A 617 -2.15 -16.74 -10.01
CA CYS A 617 -3.03 -16.48 -11.15
C CYS A 617 -2.76 -17.54 -12.22
N ASN A 618 -3.84 -18.15 -12.74
CA ASN A 618 -3.75 -19.21 -13.74
C ASN A 618 -2.81 -20.34 -13.29
N SER A 619 -1.81 -20.70 -14.10
CA SER A 619 -0.92 -21.84 -13.78
C SER A 619 0.32 -21.45 -12.96
N VAL A 620 0.38 -20.23 -12.40
CA VAL A 620 1.57 -19.74 -11.69
C VAL A 620 1.23 -19.26 -10.29
N LEU A 621 2.06 -19.68 -9.33
CA LEU A 621 2.06 -19.21 -7.95
C LEU A 621 3.42 -18.59 -7.62
N ALA A 622 3.42 -17.29 -7.37
CA ALA A 622 4.59 -16.50 -7.01
C ALA A 622 4.61 -16.21 -5.50
N ILE A 623 5.75 -16.46 -4.87
CA ILE A 623 6.04 -16.07 -3.49
C ILE A 623 6.96 -14.86 -3.52
N ILE A 624 6.40 -13.73 -3.14
CA ILE A 624 7.04 -12.41 -3.17
C ILE A 624 7.55 -12.12 -1.76
N ASN A 625 8.87 -11.94 -1.62
CA ASN A 625 9.46 -11.53 -0.35
C ASN A 625 9.26 -10.02 -0.16
N PHE A 626 8.72 -9.63 1.00
CA PHE A 626 8.53 -8.25 1.41
C PHE A 626 9.36 -7.97 2.67
N LYS A 627 10.39 -7.16 2.52
CA LYS A 627 11.20 -6.63 3.63
C LYS A 627 10.59 -5.30 4.05
N ARG A 628 10.14 -5.22 5.30
CA ARG A 628 9.51 -4.04 5.90
C ARG A 628 10.47 -2.86 5.98
#